data_AF-A0A4U3AKF4-F1
#
_entry.id   AF-A0A4U3AKF4-F1
#
_cell.length_a   1.000
_cell.length_b   1.000
_cell.length_c   1.000
_cell.angle_alpha   90.00
_cell.angle_beta   90.00
_cell.angle_gamma   90.00
#
_symmetry.space_group_name_H-M   'P 1'
#
loop_
_entity.id
_entity.type
_entity.pdbx_description
1 polymer ?
#
loop_
_entity_poly.entity_id
_entity_poly.type
_entity_poly.pdbx_seq_one_letter_code
_entity_poly.pdbx_strand_id
1 'polypeptide(L)'
;MDKDKQQLSVEVARLYYQSDYSQQEIANKLNISRPTISRLLKYAKEKGFVQISIADPFADLDNVGNLLKEKYNLLEAHVVFSPVPEYATITEYISKYAAEYM
;
A
#
# COMPACT_ATOMS: atom_id res chain seq x y z
N MET A 1 -1.16 25.36 -8.79
CA MET A 1 -2.10 24.39 -9.42
C MET A 1 -1.78 22.94 -9.05
N ASP A 2 -0.65 22.33 -9.45
CA ASP A 2 -0.38 20.94 -9.08
C ASP A 2 0.01 20.78 -7.59
N LYS A 3 0.78 21.76 -7.05
CA LYS A 3 1.18 21.78 -5.63
C LYS A 3 0.00 21.87 -4.66
N ASP A 4 -0.98 22.73 -4.94
CA ASP A 4 -2.15 22.92 -4.06
C ASP A 4 -3.01 21.65 -4.02
N LYS A 5 -3.16 20.97 -5.17
CA LYS A 5 -3.86 19.70 -5.27
C LYS A 5 -3.12 18.58 -4.51
N GLN A 6 -1.79 18.53 -4.61
CA GLN A 6 -0.98 17.57 -3.84
C GLN A 6 -1.13 17.79 -2.34
N GLN A 7 -1.00 19.03 -1.87
CA GLN A 7 -1.17 19.36 -0.45
C GLN A 7 -2.56 18.97 0.06
N LEU A 8 -3.61 19.34 -0.68
CA LEU A 8 -4.98 18.98 -0.34
C LEU A 8 -5.20 17.45 -0.33
N SER A 9 -4.59 16.72 -1.27
CA SER A 9 -4.69 15.26 -1.28
C SER A 9 -4.01 14.59 -0.07
N VAL A 10 -2.90 15.16 0.40
CA VAL A 10 -2.21 14.69 1.60
C VAL A 10 -3.04 15.01 2.85
N GLU A 11 -3.62 16.20 2.94
CA GLU A 11 -4.50 16.57 4.05
C GLU A 11 -5.72 15.66 4.13
N VAL A 12 -6.42 15.43 3.00
CA VAL A 12 -7.55 14.50 2.92
C VAL A 12 -7.15 13.08 3.31
N ALA A 13 -5.97 12.62 2.87
CA ALA A 13 -5.46 11.30 3.23
C ALA A 13 -5.17 11.16 4.73
N ARG A 14 -4.61 12.19 5.38
CA ARG A 14 -4.39 12.20 6.83
C ARG A 14 -5.72 12.10 7.59
N LEU A 15 -6.70 12.92 7.22
CA LEU A 15 -8.02 12.89 7.85
C LEU A 15 -8.68 11.51 7.72
N TYR A 16 -8.56 10.87 6.55
CA TYR A 16 -9.18 9.57 6.29
C TYR A 16 -8.44 8.40 6.94
N TYR A 17 -7.12 8.32 6.81
CA TYR A 17 -6.33 7.14 7.24
C TYR A 17 -5.74 7.25 8.64
N GLN A 18 -5.50 8.47 9.15
CA GLN A 18 -4.89 8.67 10.48
C GLN A 18 -5.88 9.16 11.52
N SER A 19 -6.99 9.78 11.09
CA SER A 19 -7.98 10.36 11.99
C SER A 19 -9.37 9.74 11.86
N ASP A 20 -9.48 8.64 11.11
CA ASP A 20 -10.70 7.82 10.94
C ASP A 20 -11.96 8.59 10.52
N TYR A 21 -11.83 9.77 9.89
CA TYR A 21 -12.98 10.48 9.34
C TYR A 21 -13.49 9.75 8.09
N SER A 22 -14.81 9.60 7.99
CA SER A 22 -15.46 9.18 6.75
C SER A 22 -15.30 10.24 5.66
N GLN A 23 -15.37 9.82 4.39
CA GLN A 23 -15.32 10.77 3.27
C GLN A 23 -16.45 11.82 3.33
N GLN A 24 -17.58 11.51 3.97
CA GLN A 24 -18.68 12.46 4.13
C GLN A 24 -18.37 13.50 5.20
N GLU A 25 -17.75 13.10 6.32
CA GLU A 25 -17.32 14.06 7.35
C GLU A 25 -16.23 14.98 6.84
N ILE A 26 -15.26 14.44 6.07
CA ILE A 26 -14.22 15.24 5.42
C ILE A 26 -14.85 16.22 4.41
N ALA A 27 -15.80 15.75 3.60
CA ALA A 27 -16.53 16.58 2.64
C ALA A 27 -17.21 17.77 3.33
N ASN A 28 -17.90 17.53 4.44
CA ASN A 28 -18.56 18.57 5.23
C ASN A 28 -17.53 19.53 5.85
N LYS A 29 -16.43 19.00 6.41
CA LYS A 29 -15.38 19.78 7.08
C LYS A 29 -14.63 20.72 6.14
N LEU A 30 -14.30 20.24 4.94
CA LEU A 30 -13.54 21.01 3.94
C LEU A 30 -14.43 21.77 2.96
N ASN A 31 -15.76 21.65 3.08
CA ASN A 31 -16.74 22.21 2.14
C ASN A 31 -16.47 21.79 0.68
N ILE A 32 -16.16 20.51 0.49
CA ILE A 32 -15.84 19.90 -0.81
C ILE A 32 -16.76 18.70 -1.03
N SER A 33 -17.20 18.46 -2.26
CA SER A 33 -18.07 17.33 -2.56
C SER A 33 -17.41 15.97 -2.26
N ARG A 34 -18.17 15.01 -1.72
CA ARG A 34 -17.71 13.64 -1.45
C ARG A 34 -17.03 12.96 -2.66
N PRO A 35 -17.51 13.08 -3.92
CA PRO A 35 -16.79 12.57 -5.08
C PRO A 35 -15.40 13.19 -5.29
N THR A 36 -15.20 14.44 -4.88
CA THR A 36 -13.89 15.11 -4.94
C THR A 36 -12.96 14.59 -3.86
N ILE A 37 -13.45 14.34 -2.64
CA ILE A 37 -12.70 13.65 -1.59
C ILE A 37 -12.22 12.28 -2.07
N SER A 38 -13.11 11.48 -2.66
CA SER A 38 -12.75 10.18 -3.25
C SER A 38 -11.65 10.29 -4.31
N ARG A 39 -11.75 11.26 -5.24
CA ARG A 39 -10.72 11.53 -6.25
C ARG A 39 -9.39 11.98 -5.65
N LEU A 40 -9.40 12.76 -4.57
CA LEU A 40 -8.19 13.21 -3.88
C LEU A 40 -7.49 12.05 -3.17
N LEU A 41 -8.24 11.15 -2.51
CA LEU A 41 -7.70 9.93 -1.91
C LEU A 41 -7.07 9.02 -2.98
N LYS A 42 -7.76 8.83 -4.11
CA LYS A 42 -7.23 8.06 -5.24
C LYS A 42 -5.94 8.67 -5.78
N TYR A 43 -5.92 9.99 -6.00
CA TYR A 43 -4.72 10.70 -6.44
C TYR A 43 -3.57 10.57 -5.44
N ALA A 44 -3.83 10.64 -4.13
CA ALA A 44 -2.80 10.47 -3.10
C ALA A 44 -2.17 9.06 -3.14
N LYS A 45 -2.96 8.02 -3.39
CA LYS A 45 -2.45 6.65 -3.61
C LYS A 45 -1.63 6.54 -4.89
N GLU A 46 -2.16 7.03 -6.02
CA GLU A 46 -1.48 6.97 -7.32
C GLU A 46 -0.15 7.72 -7.33
N LYS A 47 -0.01 8.78 -6.53
CA LYS A 47 1.24 9.54 -6.36
C LYS A 47 2.18 8.97 -5.30
N GLY A 48 1.80 7.88 -4.62
CA GLY A 48 2.61 7.25 -3.57
C GLY A 48 2.66 8.05 -2.26
N PHE A 49 1.81 9.07 -2.08
CA PHE A 49 1.70 9.81 -0.82
C PHE A 49 1.07 8.98 0.30
N VAL A 50 0.32 7.94 -0.10
CA VAL A 50 -0.27 6.96 0.80
C VAL A 50 0.32 5.60 0.46
N GLN A 51 1.00 5.00 1.42
CA GLN A 51 1.45 3.61 1.38
C GLN A 51 0.72 2.87 2.49
N ILE A 52 0.06 1.77 2.13
CA ILE A 52 -0.69 0.95 3.08
C ILE A 52 0.12 -0.33 3.30
N SER A 53 0.51 -0.58 4.55
CA SER A 53 1.11 -1.83 4.97
C SER A 53 0.11 -2.59 5.83
N ILE A 54 -0.09 -3.86 5.54
CA ILE A 54 -0.94 -4.76 6.32
C ILE A 54 -0.02 -5.80 6.93
N ALA A 55 0.10 -5.78 8.25
CA ALA A 55 0.72 -6.87 8.98
C ALA A 55 -0.31 -8.00 9.13
N ASP A 56 -0.17 -9.02 8.30
CA ASP A 56 -1.03 -10.20 8.34
C ASP A 56 -0.32 -11.34 9.10
N PRO A 57 -0.66 -11.60 10.38
CA PRO A 57 -0.04 -12.67 11.15
C PRO A 57 -0.49 -14.07 10.69
N PHE A 58 -1.48 -14.16 9.80
CA PHE A 58 -1.98 -15.41 9.25
C PHE A 58 -1.36 -15.73 7.89
N ALA A 59 -0.64 -14.77 7.28
CA ALA A 59 0.14 -15.01 6.09
C ALA A 59 1.38 -15.83 6.48
N ASP A 60 1.28 -17.15 6.33
CA ASP A 60 2.35 -18.08 6.71
C ASP A 60 3.48 -18.16 5.65
N LEU A 61 3.86 -17.00 5.12
CA LEU A 61 4.84 -16.87 4.02
C LEU A 61 6.22 -17.36 4.44
N ASP A 62 6.59 -17.11 5.70
CA ASP A 62 7.87 -17.53 6.27
C ASP A 62 7.95 -19.07 6.35
N ASN A 63 6.87 -19.73 6.79
CA ASN A 63 6.84 -21.19 6.81
C ASN A 63 6.87 -21.77 5.40
N VAL A 64 6.16 -21.19 4.43
CA VAL A 64 6.27 -21.62 3.03
C VAL A 64 7.71 -21.48 2.54
N GLY A 65 8.39 -20.38 2.86
CA GLY A 65 9.82 -20.19 2.57
C GLY A 65 10.70 -21.28 3.19
N ASN A 66 10.50 -21.57 4.48
CA ASN A 66 11.24 -22.63 5.19
C ASN A 66 10.99 -24.02 4.59
N LEU A 67 9.75 -24.36 4.25
CA LEU A 67 9.40 -25.62 3.60
C LEU A 67 10.07 -25.76 2.23
N LEU A 68 10.16 -24.68 1.44
CA LEU A 68 10.89 -24.67 0.17
C LEU A 68 12.39 -24.85 0.38
N LYS A 69 12.95 -24.16 1.37
CA LYS A 69 14.37 -24.27 1.73
C LYS A 69 14.74 -25.71 2.08
N GLU A 70 13.97 -26.36 2.95
CA GLU A 70 14.20 -27.74 3.37
C GLU A 70 14.01 -28.73 2.23
N LYS A 71 12.90 -28.61 1.47
CA LYS A 71 12.56 -29.54 0.39
C LYS A 71 13.59 -29.53 -0.75
N TYR A 72 14.17 -28.36 -1.05
CA TYR A 72 15.09 -28.18 -2.18
C TYR A 72 16.55 -27.96 -1.74
N ASN A 73 16.85 -28.05 -0.45
CA ASN A 73 18.18 -27.85 0.15
C ASN A 73 18.84 -26.52 -0.28
N LEU A 74 18.06 -25.44 -0.21
CA LEU A 74 18.52 -24.10 -0.58
C LEU A 74 19.24 -23.43 0.60
N LEU A 75 20.11 -22.46 0.32
CA LEU A 75 20.70 -21.62 1.37
C LEU A 75 19.60 -20.80 2.06
N GLU A 76 18.72 -20.19 1.25
CA GLU A 76 17.58 -19.39 1.67
C GLU A 76 16.46 -19.48 0.64
N ALA A 77 15.22 -19.29 1.10
CA ALA A 77 14.05 -19.14 0.25
C ALA A 77 13.08 -18.19 0.94
N HIS A 78 12.70 -17.13 0.24
CA HIS A 78 11.80 -16.10 0.73
C HIS A 78 10.55 -16.04 -0.16
N VAL A 79 9.37 -15.96 0.46
CA VAL A 79 8.10 -15.89 -0.26
C VAL A 79 7.51 -14.51 -0.03
N VAL A 80 7.25 -13.80 -1.14
CA VAL A 80 6.74 -12.43 -1.10
C VAL A 80 5.30 -12.44 -1.56
N PHE A 81 4.44 -11.75 -0.82
CA PHE A 81 3.05 -11.54 -1.22
C PHE A 81 2.98 -10.63 -2.45
N SER A 82 2.18 -11.03 -3.44
CA SER A 82 1.74 -10.14 -4.53
C SER A 82 0.23 -9.94 -4.41
N PRO A 83 -0.26 -8.69 -4.44
CA PRO A 83 -1.69 -8.41 -4.33
C PRO A 83 -2.49 -8.92 -5.54
N VAL A 84 -1.83 -9.04 -6.70
CA VAL A 84 -2.46 -9.41 -7.97
C VAL A 84 -1.48 -10.27 -8.82
N PRO A 85 -1.96 -11.20 -9.67
CA PRO A 85 -1.12 -12.18 -10.39
C PRO A 85 -0.46 -11.63 -11.68
N GLU A 86 -0.22 -10.33 -11.77
CA GLU A 86 0.39 -9.68 -12.93
C GLU A 86 1.92 -9.65 -12.80
N TYR A 87 2.60 -10.04 -13.88
CA TYR A 87 4.06 -10.16 -13.91
C TYR A 87 4.80 -8.88 -13.47
N ALA A 88 4.33 -7.71 -13.91
CA ALA A 88 4.94 -6.43 -13.55
C ALA A 88 4.85 -6.16 -12.04
N THR A 89 3.68 -6.42 -11.44
CA THR A 89 3.46 -6.25 -10.00
C THR A 89 4.25 -7.28 -9.19
N ILE A 90 4.25 -8.55 -9.61
CA ILE A 90 5.07 -9.58 -8.96
C ILE A 90 6.55 -9.15 -8.97
N THR A 91 7.05 -8.70 -10.12
CA THR A 91 8.45 -8.25 -10.27
C THR A 91 8.77 -7.07 -9.36
N GLU A 92 7.86 -6.09 -9.24
CA GLU A 92 8.02 -4.94 -8.36
C GLU A 92 8.15 -5.38 -6.89
N TYR A 93 7.26 -6.25 -6.41
CA TYR A 93 7.23 -6.68 -5.02
C TYR A 93 8.44 -7.55 -4.65
N ILE A 94 8.82 -8.51 -5.50
CA ILE A 94 10.03 -9.33 -5.25
C ILE A 94 11.29 -8.47 -5.29
N SER A 95 11.36 -7.48 -6.19
CA SER A 95 12.53 -6.60 -6.32
C SER A 95 12.68 -5.70 -5.10
N LYS A 96 11.55 -5.17 -4.60
CA LYS A 96 11.54 -4.37 -3.37
C LYS A 96 12.04 -5.18 -2.18
N TYR A 97 11.50 -6.40 -1.98
CA TYR A 97 11.95 -7.28 -0.90
C TYR A 97 13.44 -7.62 -1.02
N ALA A 98 13.90 -7.98 -2.22
CA ALA A 98 15.30 -8.29 -2.47
C ALA A 98 16.23 -7.10 -2.16
N ALA A 99 15.82 -5.88 -2.51
CA ALA A 99 16.59 -4.67 -2.21
C ALA A 99 16.64 -4.34 -0.71
N GLU A 100 15.60 -4.68 0.06
CA GLU A 100 15.58 -4.52 1.52
C GLU A 100 16.38 -5.61 2.26
N TYR A 101 16.54 -6.78 1.62
CA TYR A 101 17.27 -7.93 2.19
C TYR A 101 18.80 -7.81 2.06
N MET A 102 19.29 -7.12 1.03
CA MET A 102 20.72 -6.91 0.76
C MET A 102 21.34 -5.83 1.66
#